data_AF-A0A852TKZ2-F1
#
_entry.id   AF-A0A852TKZ2-F1
#
_cell.length_a   1.000
_cell.length_b   1.000
_cell.length_c   1.000
_cell.angle_alpha   90.00
_cell.angle_beta   90.00
_cell.angle_gamma   90.00
#
_symmetry.space_group_name_H-M   'P 1'
#
loop_
_entity.id
_entity.type
_entity.pdbx_description
1 polymer ?
#
loop_
_entity_poly.entity_id
_entity_poly.type
_entity_poly.pdbx_seq_one_letter_code
_entity_poly.pdbx_strand_id
1 'polypeptide(L)'
;MELIKVIVFDLLSSAAILVGLMAFIGLILQKQTAENIVSGTLKTIVGFLVFGVGSGAAVVALSSFQDLFAVGFGLKGVLPLAEAVTALAQQKFGTTVSLVMVFGFVMNLVVARFTPLKYIFLTGQHNLYLAALLTVMLKALGVSTTLIVIIGGILLGICSYVPSHLSAIYEESNWR
;
A
#
# COMPACT_ATOMS: atom_id res chain seq x y z
N MET A 1 16.85 -5.83 23.87
CA MET A 1 15.60 -6.24 23.19
C MET A 1 14.51 -5.16 23.26
N GLU A 2 14.45 -4.36 24.32
CA GLU A 2 13.54 -3.19 24.43
C GLU A 2 13.84 -2.10 23.38
N LEU A 3 15.11 -1.69 23.23
CA LEU A 3 15.51 -0.63 22.29
C LEU A 3 15.18 -0.95 20.83
N ILE A 4 15.37 -2.22 20.44
CA ILE A 4 15.02 -2.70 19.09
C ILE A 4 13.50 -2.68 18.89
N LYS A 5 12.71 -3.03 19.91
CA LYS A 5 11.25 -2.94 19.81
C LYS A 5 10.77 -1.50 19.70
N VAL A 6 11.33 -0.57 20.48
CA VAL A 6 10.98 0.85 20.40
C VAL A 6 11.36 1.43 19.02
N ILE A 7 12.54 1.09 18.50
CA ILE A 7 12.98 1.56 17.17
C ILE A 7 12.09 0.98 16.06
N VAL A 8 11.81 -0.33 16.10
CA VAL A 8 11.10 -1.05 15.03
C VAL A 8 9.57 -0.93 15.11
N PHE A 9 8.98 -0.95 16.29
CA PHE A 9 7.53 -0.92 16.48
C PHE A 9 6.96 0.45 16.80
N ASP A 10 7.70 1.34 17.47
CA ASP A 10 7.16 2.69 17.79
C ASP A 10 7.66 3.76 16.83
N LEU A 11 8.95 3.75 16.48
CA LEU A 11 9.55 4.74 15.57
C LEU A 11 9.25 4.45 14.11
N LEU A 12 9.47 3.22 13.66
CA LEU A 12 9.29 2.80 12.26
C LEU A 12 7.81 2.56 11.88
N SER A 13 6.94 2.28 12.86
CA SER A 13 5.50 2.11 12.61
C SER A 13 4.74 3.44 12.51
N SER A 14 5.35 4.53 13.00
CA SER A 14 4.79 5.87 12.83
C SER A 14 5.19 6.45 11.47
N ALA A 15 4.23 6.50 10.55
CA ALA A 15 4.44 7.04 9.21
C ALA A 15 4.96 8.49 9.23
N ALA A 16 4.54 9.31 10.21
CA ALA A 16 5.04 10.68 10.38
C ALA A 16 6.55 10.73 10.67
N ILE A 17 7.04 9.81 11.52
CA ILE A 17 8.45 9.74 11.90
C ILE A 17 9.28 9.19 10.74
N LEU A 18 8.77 8.18 10.02
CA LEU A 18 9.43 7.62 8.84
C LEU A 18 9.67 8.69 7.75
N VAL A 19 8.63 9.46 7.42
CA VAL A 19 8.71 10.53 6.40
C VAL A 19 9.59 11.69 6.91
N GLY A 20 9.55 11.99 8.21
CA GLY A 20 10.47 12.93 8.85
C GLY A 20 11.94 12.52 8.71
N LEU A 21 12.26 11.24 8.95
CA LEU A 21 13.60 10.69 8.76
C LEU A 21 14.05 10.78 7.29
N MET A 22 13.15 10.53 6.34
CA MET A 22 13.48 10.71 4.92
C MET A 22 13.82 12.16 4.59
N ALA A 23 13.06 13.13 5.12
CA ALA A 23 13.38 14.55 4.95
C ALA A 23 14.71 14.92 5.62
N PHE A 24 14.98 14.41 6.81
CA PHE A 24 16.25 14.64 7.52
C PHE A 24 17.45 14.15 6.72
N ILE A 25 17.41 12.89 6.25
CA ILE A 25 18.47 12.29 5.42
C ILE A 25 18.61 13.05 4.10
N GLY A 26 17.49 13.41 3.46
CA GLY A 26 17.48 14.16 2.21
C GLY A 26 18.12 15.55 2.34
N LEU A 27 17.83 16.27 3.42
CA LEU A 27 18.39 17.61 3.67
C LEU A 27 19.87 17.56 4.03
N ILE A 28 20.32 16.51 4.74
CA ILE A 28 21.75 16.26 4.99
C ILE A 28 22.49 15.97 3.68
N LEU A 29 21.93 15.10 2.83
CA LEU A 29 22.51 14.79 1.51
C LEU A 29 22.59 16.04 0.62
N GLN A 30 21.62 16.94 0.71
CA GLN A 30 21.62 18.23 0.02
C GLN A 30 22.53 19.29 0.66
N LYS A 31 23.25 18.96 1.75
CA LYS A 31 24.19 19.84 2.46
C LYS A 31 23.57 21.19 2.86
N GLN A 32 22.31 21.17 3.27
CA GLN A 32 21.59 22.35 3.78
C GLN A 32 22.15 22.81 5.13
N THR A 33 21.85 24.05 5.52
CA THR A 33 22.24 24.58 6.84
C THR A 33 21.57 23.79 7.97
N ALA A 34 22.21 23.74 9.15
CA ALA A 34 21.68 23.00 10.31
C ALA A 34 20.26 23.46 10.69
N GLU A 35 19.97 24.75 10.55
CA GLU A 35 18.65 25.34 10.79
C GLU A 35 17.60 24.81 9.80
N ASN A 36 17.96 24.69 8.52
CA ASN A 36 17.08 24.15 7.48
C ASN A 36 16.84 22.66 7.65
N ILE A 37 17.85 21.90 8.10
CA ILE A 37 17.70 20.47 8.39
C ILE A 37 16.67 20.24 9.51
N VAL A 38 16.81 20.95 10.63
CA VAL A 38 15.89 20.81 11.78
C VAL A 38 14.50 21.32 11.42
N SER A 39 14.40 22.52 10.85
CA SER A 39 13.10 23.13 10.50
C SER A 39 12.37 22.35 9.41
N GLY A 40 13.09 21.85 8.40
CA GLY A 40 12.53 21.04 7.32
C GLY A 40 12.00 19.71 7.84
N THR A 41 12.78 19.00 8.65
CA THR A 41 12.37 17.74 9.28
C THR A 41 11.12 17.92 10.14
N LEU A 42 11.07 18.95 10.98
CA LEU A 42 9.92 19.24 11.83
C LEU A 42 8.67 19.61 11.00
N LYS A 43 8.81 20.45 9.96
CA LYS A 43 7.72 20.77 9.05
C LYS A 43 7.15 19.53 8.38
N THR A 44 8.00 18.60 7.96
CA THR A 44 7.58 17.34 7.36
C THR A 44 6.81 16.47 8.35
N ILE A 45 7.30 16.31 9.59
CA ILE A 45 6.62 15.53 10.63
C ILE A 45 5.26 16.15 10.96
N VAL A 46 5.21 17.47 11.21
CA VAL A 46 3.98 18.19 11.53
C VAL A 46 2.98 18.12 10.37
N GLY A 47 3.43 18.30 9.13
CA GLY A 47 2.59 18.18 7.95
C GLY A 47 1.96 16.80 7.83
N PHE A 48 2.74 15.74 8.08
CA PHE A 48 2.21 14.37 8.05
C PHE A 48 1.25 14.07 9.19
N LEU A 49 1.47 14.63 10.39
CA LEU A 49 0.52 14.52 11.52
C LEU A 49 -0.82 15.19 11.19
N VAL A 50 -0.80 16.41 10.65
CA VAL A 50 -2.03 17.11 10.23
C VAL A 50 -2.76 16.33 9.14
N PHE A 51 -2.02 15.81 8.15
CA PHE A 51 -2.58 14.94 7.12
C PHE A 51 -3.21 13.67 7.71
N GLY A 52 -2.55 13.03 8.67
CA GLY A 52 -3.08 11.86 9.37
C GLY A 52 -4.39 12.14 10.10
N VAL A 53 -4.49 13.27 10.80
CA VAL A 53 -5.74 13.69 11.47
C VAL A 53 -6.85 13.96 10.44
N GLY A 54 -6.54 14.70 9.37
CA GLY A 54 -7.53 15.03 8.33
C GLY A 54 -8.05 13.81 7.58
N SER A 55 -7.14 12.92 7.15
CA SER A 55 -7.49 11.66 6.48
C SER A 55 -8.26 10.72 7.41
N GLY A 56 -7.86 10.61 8.68
CA GLY A 56 -8.59 9.83 9.69
C GLY A 56 -10.02 10.32 9.89
N ALA A 57 -10.22 11.63 10.04
CA ALA A 57 -11.56 12.21 10.16
C ALA A 57 -12.43 11.93 8.92
N ALA A 58 -11.84 12.02 7.72
CA ALA A 58 -12.52 11.69 6.47
C ALA A 58 -12.92 10.21 6.39
N VAL A 59 -12.03 9.30 6.80
CA VAL A 59 -12.31 7.85 6.85
C VAL A 59 -13.44 7.54 7.83
N VAL A 60 -13.45 8.17 9.01
CA VAL A 60 -14.53 7.99 10.00
C VAL A 60 -15.87 8.46 9.45
N ALA A 61 -15.90 9.65 8.84
CA ALA A 61 -17.12 10.17 8.22
C ALA A 61 -17.64 9.23 7.12
N LEU A 62 -16.74 8.72 6.29
CA LEU A 62 -17.08 7.76 5.24
C LEU A 62 -17.61 6.45 5.81
N SER A 63 -16.98 5.91 6.86
CA SER A 63 -17.43 4.69 7.54
C SER A 63 -18.83 4.86 8.14
N SER A 64 -19.10 5.97 8.82
CA SER A 64 -20.43 6.24 9.40
C SER A 64 -21.50 6.39 8.32
N PHE A 65 -21.17 7.02 7.19
CA PHE A 65 -22.08 7.09 6.04
C PHE A 65 -22.38 5.70 5.46
N GLN A 66 -21.35 4.87 5.32
CA GLN A 66 -21.48 3.50 4.81
C GLN A 66 -22.37 2.63 5.71
N ASP A 67 -22.24 2.74 7.03
CA ASP A 67 -23.09 2.01 7.99
C ASP A 67 -24.56 2.43 7.87
N LEU A 68 -24.82 3.74 7.79
CA LEU A 68 -26.17 4.28 7.57
C LEU A 68 -26.76 3.81 6.24
N PHE A 69 -25.95 3.79 5.18
CA PHE A 69 -26.36 3.32 3.87
C PHE A 69 -26.69 1.83 3.87
N ALA A 70 -25.88 1.01 4.55
CA ALA A 70 -26.12 -0.43 4.67
C ALA A 70 -27.43 -0.74 5.41
N VAL A 71 -27.72 -0.03 6.51
CA VAL A 71 -28.98 -0.17 7.26
C VAL A 71 -30.17 0.36 6.44
N GLY A 72 -30.05 1.53 5.82
CA GLY A 72 -31.12 2.18 5.08
C GLY A 72 -31.59 1.41 3.84
N PHE A 73 -30.67 0.69 3.18
CA PHE A 73 -30.96 -0.14 2.01
C PHE A 73 -31.03 -1.64 2.31
N GLY A 74 -30.94 -2.04 3.59
CA GLY A 74 -31.03 -3.44 4.01
C GLY A 74 -29.94 -4.35 3.44
N LEU A 75 -28.77 -3.81 3.14
CA LEU A 75 -27.64 -4.57 2.59
C LEU A 75 -27.13 -5.57 3.63
N LYS A 76 -27.25 -6.87 3.33
CA LYS A 76 -26.67 -7.96 4.14
C LYS A 76 -25.33 -8.36 3.53
N GLY A 77 -24.22 -7.98 4.16
CA GLY A 77 -22.89 -8.36 3.69
C GLY A 77 -21.76 -7.53 4.31
N VAL A 78 -20.55 -7.74 3.78
CA VAL A 78 -19.38 -6.94 4.11
C VAL A 78 -19.42 -5.63 3.34
N LEU A 79 -19.13 -4.52 4.03
CA LEU A 79 -19.02 -3.21 3.40
C LEU A 79 -17.88 -3.25 2.37
N PRO A 80 -18.00 -2.58 1.21
CA PRO A 80 -16.99 -2.56 0.16
C PRO A 80 -15.78 -1.69 0.55
N LEU A 81 -15.17 -1.96 1.70
CA LEU A 81 -13.86 -1.42 2.06
C LEU A 81 -12.76 -2.35 1.55
N ALA A 82 -11.78 -1.77 0.88
CA ALA A 82 -10.59 -2.48 0.45
C ALA A 82 -9.89 -3.15 1.65
N GLU A 83 -9.79 -2.48 2.79
CA GLU A 83 -9.18 -3.03 4.01
C GLU A 83 -9.99 -4.19 4.58
N ALA A 84 -11.31 -4.06 4.67
CA ALA A 84 -12.17 -5.11 5.22
C ALA A 84 -12.14 -6.38 4.34
N VAL A 85 -12.19 -6.22 3.02
CA VAL A 85 -12.09 -7.33 2.07
C VAL A 85 -10.71 -8.00 2.15
N THR A 86 -9.64 -7.20 2.19
CA THR A 86 -8.27 -7.72 2.34
C THR A 86 -8.11 -8.49 3.65
N ALA A 87 -8.59 -7.93 4.77
CA ALA A 87 -8.48 -8.55 6.09
C ALA A 87 -9.22 -9.90 6.14
N LEU A 88 -10.43 -9.96 5.61
CA LEU A 88 -11.21 -11.20 5.54
C LEU A 88 -10.56 -12.24 4.63
N ALA A 89 -10.03 -11.81 3.48
CA ALA A 89 -9.28 -12.68 2.58
C ALA A 89 -8.01 -13.22 3.26
N GLN A 90 -7.28 -12.39 4.00
CA GLN A 90 -6.08 -12.78 4.73
C GLN A 90 -6.42 -13.73 5.89
N GLN A 91 -7.54 -13.51 6.57
CA GLN A 91 -7.99 -14.38 7.66
C GLN A 91 -8.36 -15.78 7.16
N LYS A 92 -8.97 -15.89 5.98
CA LYS A 92 -9.38 -17.18 5.38
C LYS A 92 -8.29 -17.86 4.55
N PHE A 93 -7.47 -17.09 3.84
CA PHE A 93 -6.55 -17.59 2.81
C PHE A 93 -5.14 -16.99 2.93
N GLY A 94 -4.73 -16.50 4.10
CA GLY A 94 -3.51 -15.73 4.30
C GLY A 94 -2.26 -16.35 3.69
N THR A 95 -2.05 -17.66 3.82
CA THR A 95 -0.92 -18.36 3.20
C THR A 95 -0.94 -18.26 1.67
N THR A 96 -2.10 -18.39 1.05
CA THR A 96 -2.24 -18.30 -0.43
C THR A 96 -2.04 -16.86 -0.88
N VAL A 97 -2.62 -15.89 -0.17
CA VAL A 97 -2.48 -14.46 -0.48
C VAL A 97 -1.02 -14.02 -0.39
N SER A 98 -0.31 -14.42 0.68
CA SER A 98 1.11 -14.10 0.85
C SER A 98 1.99 -14.75 -0.23
N LEU A 99 1.69 -15.99 -0.64
CA LEU A 99 2.42 -16.66 -1.73
C LEU A 99 2.18 -15.97 -3.08
N VAL A 100 0.94 -15.59 -3.38
CA VAL A 100 0.59 -14.80 -4.58
C VAL A 100 1.31 -13.46 -4.57
N MET A 101 1.36 -12.78 -3.42
CA MET A 101 2.04 -11.49 -3.26
C MET A 101 3.55 -11.61 -3.51
N VAL A 102 4.22 -12.62 -2.93
CA VAL A 102 5.66 -12.84 -3.13
C VAL A 102 5.95 -13.23 -4.58
N PHE A 103 5.20 -14.18 -5.13
CA PHE A 103 5.41 -14.62 -6.51
C PHE A 103 5.11 -13.51 -7.52
N GLY A 104 4.05 -12.73 -7.29
CA GLY A 104 3.71 -11.61 -8.14
C GLY A 104 4.71 -10.45 -8.04
N PHE A 105 5.33 -10.22 -6.88
CA PHE A 105 6.43 -9.28 -6.75
C PHE A 105 7.68 -9.74 -7.53
N VAL A 106 8.02 -11.04 -7.49
CA VAL A 106 9.10 -11.62 -8.31
C VAL A 106 8.79 -11.46 -9.80
N MET A 107 7.55 -11.73 -10.22
CA MET A 107 7.13 -11.53 -11.61
C MET A 107 7.16 -10.06 -12.02
N ASN A 108 6.82 -9.13 -11.12
CA ASN A 108 6.94 -7.69 -11.37
C ASN A 108 8.40 -7.30 -11.67
N LEU A 109 9.37 -7.83 -10.90
CA LEU A 109 10.80 -7.62 -11.16
C LEU A 109 11.25 -8.21 -12.50
N VAL A 110 10.75 -9.39 -12.87
CA VAL A 110 11.04 -10.03 -14.17
C VAL A 110 10.50 -9.18 -15.31
N VAL A 111 9.25 -8.73 -15.24
CA VAL A 111 8.63 -7.86 -16.26
C VAL A 111 9.38 -6.53 -16.35
N ALA A 112 9.76 -5.93 -15.23
CA ALA A 112 10.54 -4.70 -15.20
C ALA A 112 11.95 -4.86 -15.80
N ARG A 113 12.50 -6.09 -15.85
CA ARG A 113 13.79 -6.39 -16.50
C ARG A 113 13.68 -6.54 -18.01
N PHE A 114 12.60 -7.14 -18.51
CA PHE A 114 12.42 -7.39 -19.95
C PHE A 114 11.77 -6.22 -20.70
N THR A 115 11.08 -5.33 -19.99
CA THR A 115 10.39 -4.19 -20.58
C THR A 115 11.26 -2.92 -20.44
N PRO A 116 11.30 -2.01 -21.43
CA PRO A 116 12.15 -0.80 -21.39
C PRO A 116 11.84 0.18 -20.23
N LEU A 117 10.75 -0.05 -19.49
CA LEU A 117 10.25 0.80 -18.42
C LEU A 117 10.55 0.15 -17.04
N LYS A 118 11.55 0.66 -16.33
CA LYS A 118 12.12 0.11 -15.08
C LYS A 118 11.30 0.43 -13.82
N TYR A 119 9.97 0.38 -13.89
CA TYR A 119 9.12 0.69 -12.74
C TYR A 119 8.88 -0.56 -11.88
N ILE A 120 9.17 -0.44 -10.59
CA ILE A 120 8.97 -1.51 -9.60
C ILE A 120 7.85 -1.08 -8.66
N PHE A 121 6.82 -1.91 -8.53
CA PHE A 121 5.69 -1.61 -7.66
C PHE A 121 6.06 -1.90 -6.20
N LEU A 122 6.52 -0.87 -5.48
CA LEU A 122 7.05 -0.99 -4.11
C LEU A 122 5.98 -0.82 -3.01
N THR A 123 4.73 -0.49 -3.34
CA THR A 123 3.67 -0.23 -2.34
C THR A 123 3.00 -1.52 -1.85
N GLY A 124 3.27 -1.88 -0.59
CA GLY A 124 2.80 -3.13 0.01
C GLY A 124 1.28 -3.23 0.16
N GLN A 125 0.59 -2.17 0.58
CA GLN A 125 -0.84 -2.23 0.91
C GLN A 125 -1.74 -2.43 -0.32
N HIS A 126 -1.42 -1.77 -1.43
CA HIS A 126 -2.12 -1.99 -2.70
C HIS A 126 -1.80 -3.36 -3.30
N ASN A 127 -0.54 -3.78 -3.25
CA ASN A 127 -0.15 -5.11 -3.73
C ASN A 127 -0.85 -6.22 -2.94
N LEU A 128 -0.96 -6.06 -1.61
CA LEU A 128 -1.66 -6.98 -0.74
C LEU A 128 -3.18 -7.03 -1.05
N TYR A 129 -3.82 -5.89 -1.26
CA TYR A 129 -5.24 -5.84 -1.65
C TYR A 129 -5.50 -6.56 -2.97
N LEU A 130 -4.67 -6.30 -3.98
CA LEU A 130 -4.82 -6.91 -5.30
C LEU A 130 -4.53 -8.43 -5.25
N ALA A 131 -3.52 -8.84 -4.49
CA ALA A 131 -3.23 -10.26 -4.25
C ALA A 131 -4.38 -10.95 -3.52
N ALA A 132 -4.98 -10.29 -2.53
CA ALA A 132 -6.13 -10.80 -1.78
C ALA A 132 -7.37 -10.96 -2.69
N LEU A 133 -7.69 -9.96 -3.50
CA LEU A 133 -8.78 -10.02 -4.46
C LEU A 133 -8.59 -11.14 -5.49
N LEU A 134 -7.41 -11.21 -6.12
CA LEU A 134 -7.11 -12.26 -7.10
C LEU A 134 -7.21 -13.65 -6.47
N THR A 135 -6.71 -13.80 -5.25
CA THR A 135 -6.80 -15.06 -4.50
C THR A 135 -8.25 -15.45 -4.24
N VAL A 136 -9.09 -14.52 -3.77
CA VAL A 136 -10.51 -14.79 -3.49
C VAL A 136 -11.28 -15.11 -4.77
N MET A 137 -11.05 -14.38 -5.86
CA MET A 137 -11.70 -14.62 -7.15
C MET A 137 -11.33 -15.97 -7.74
N LEU A 138 -10.03 -16.31 -7.79
CA LEU A 138 -9.59 -17.61 -8.32
C LEU A 138 -10.02 -18.78 -7.42
N LYS A 139 -10.14 -18.55 -6.11
CA LYS A 139 -10.68 -19.56 -5.19
C LYS A 139 -12.18 -19.77 -5.38
N ALA A 140 -12.94 -18.71 -5.67
CA ALA A 140 -14.36 -18.81 -6.01
C ALA A 140 -14.61 -19.61 -7.29
N LEU A 141 -13.65 -19.59 -8.23
CA LEU A 141 -13.66 -20.40 -9.46
C LEU A 141 -13.27 -21.88 -9.24
N GLY A 142 -12.96 -22.29 -8.01
CA GLY A 142 -12.63 -23.69 -7.67
C GLY A 142 -11.20 -24.12 -8.05
N VAL A 143 -10.32 -23.17 -8.36
CA VAL A 143 -8.95 -23.46 -8.80
C VAL A 143 -8.09 -23.98 -7.63
N SER A 144 -7.17 -24.89 -7.91
CA SER A 144 -6.24 -25.42 -6.90
C SER A 144 -5.26 -24.35 -6.42
N THR A 145 -4.85 -24.42 -5.16
CA THR A 145 -3.99 -23.40 -4.53
C THR A 145 -2.69 -23.15 -5.30
N THR A 146 -2.07 -24.19 -5.87
CA THR A 146 -0.85 -24.05 -6.69
C THR A 146 -1.08 -23.24 -7.97
N LEU A 147 -2.20 -23.50 -8.67
CA LEU A 147 -2.57 -22.74 -9.87
C LEU A 147 -2.93 -21.30 -9.52
N ILE A 148 -3.56 -21.06 -8.36
CA ILE A 148 -3.84 -19.70 -7.87
C ILE A 148 -2.55 -18.90 -7.68
N VAL A 149 -1.51 -19.50 -7.10
CA VAL A 149 -0.23 -18.81 -6.90
C VAL A 149 0.42 -18.44 -8.24
N ILE A 150 0.42 -19.36 -9.20
CA ILE A 150 1.05 -19.13 -10.50
C ILE A 150 0.26 -18.10 -11.32
N ILE A 151 -1.04 -18.33 -11.53
CA ILE A 151 -1.89 -17.45 -12.35
C ILE A 151 -2.08 -16.10 -11.67
N GLY A 152 -2.36 -16.12 -10.36
CA GLY A 152 -2.55 -14.92 -9.56
C GLY A 152 -1.30 -14.06 -9.50
N GLY A 153 -0.11 -14.65 -9.33
CA GLY A 153 1.13 -13.86 -9.31
C GLY A 153 1.56 -13.35 -10.69
N ILE A 154 1.32 -14.09 -11.78
CA ILE A 154 1.55 -13.58 -13.14
C ILE A 154 0.61 -12.39 -13.42
N LEU A 155 -0.68 -12.54 -13.12
CA LEU A 155 -1.65 -11.46 -13.26
C LEU A 155 -1.30 -10.27 -12.39
N LEU A 156 -0.92 -10.48 -11.12
CA LEU A 156 -0.49 -9.42 -10.22
C LEU A 156 0.71 -8.67 -10.81
N GLY A 157 1.74 -9.37 -11.28
CA GLY A 157 2.93 -8.77 -11.88
C GLY A 157 2.63 -7.88 -13.09
N ILE A 158 1.70 -8.30 -13.95
CA ILE A 158 1.25 -7.55 -15.14
C ILE A 158 0.31 -6.40 -14.75
N CYS A 159 -0.66 -6.65 -13.88
CA CYS A 159 -1.62 -5.65 -13.42
C CYS A 159 -0.98 -4.57 -12.56
N SER A 160 0.15 -4.83 -11.89
CA SER A 160 0.92 -3.79 -11.19
C SER A 160 1.75 -2.92 -12.14
N TYR A 161 2.00 -3.38 -13.37
CA TYR A 161 2.79 -2.66 -14.37
C TYR A 161 2.01 -1.55 -15.11
N VAL A 162 0.72 -1.78 -15.41
CA VAL A 162 -0.10 -0.81 -16.16
C VAL A 162 -0.43 0.47 -15.36
N PRO A 163 -0.86 0.40 -14.09
CA PRO A 163 -1.16 1.58 -13.27
C PRO A 163 0.09 2.37 -12.92
N SER A 164 1.24 1.71 -12.70
CA SER A 164 2.51 2.41 -12.42
C SER A 164 3.02 3.18 -13.63
N HIS A 165 2.74 2.71 -14.84
CA HIS A 165 3.02 3.46 -16.05
C HIS A 165 2.11 4.68 -16.21
N LEU A 166 0.80 4.52 -15.98
CA LEU A 166 -0.14 5.65 -16.03
C LEU A 166 0.18 6.72 -14.98
N SER A 167 0.52 6.33 -13.74
CA SER A 167 0.88 7.29 -12.70
C SER A 167 2.15 8.04 -13.04
N ALA A 168 3.16 7.38 -13.61
CA ALA A 168 4.40 8.02 -14.04
C ALA A 168 4.16 9.05 -15.15
N ILE A 169 3.30 8.74 -16.13
CA ILE A 169 2.92 9.69 -17.19
C ILE A 169 2.14 10.87 -16.62
N TYR A 170 1.24 10.62 -15.67
CA TYR A 170 0.43 11.68 -15.06
C TYR A 170 1.29 12.61 -14.19
N GLU A 171 2.24 12.08 -13.42
CA GLU A 171 3.20 12.88 -12.66
C GLU A 171 4.13 13.69 -13.58
N GLU A 172 4.68 13.11 -14.66
CA GLU A 172 5.49 13.88 -15.61
C GLU A 172 4.69 14.95 -16.36
N SER A 173 3.40 14.75 -16.60
CA SER A 173 2.54 15.71 -17.28
C SER A 173 2.11 16.88 -16.38
N ASN A 174 2.00 16.68 -15.07
CA ASN A 174 1.44 17.68 -14.15
C ASN A 174 2.51 18.61 -13.54
N TRP A 175 3.79 18.30 -13.75
CA TRP A 175 4.95 19.08 -13.28
C TRP A 175 5.77 19.72 -14.42
N ARG A 176 5.22 19.78 -15.65
CA ARG A 176 5.74 20.59 -16.77
C ARG A 176 4.83 21.79 -17.02
#